data_AF-A0A932IET2-F1
#
_entry.id   AF-A0A932IET2-F1
#
_cell.length_a   1.000
_cell.length_b   1.000
_cell.length_c   1.000
_cell.angle_alpha   90.00
_cell.angle_beta   90.00
_cell.angle_gamma   90.00
#
_symmetry.space_group_name_H-M   'P 1'
#
loop_
_entity.id
_entity.type
_entity.pdbx_description
1 polymer ?
#
loop_
_entity_poly.entity_id
_entity_poly.type
_entity_poly.pdbx_seq_one_letter_code
_entity_poly.pdbx_strand_id
1 'polypeptide(L)'
;MPVTVWIAVAIVVVLVTRRFSPLVGSALGILLTTSLLVWGIWTYGQGGGMAFAGVPIPRIVFLLLIAAWFGVEAFSLWQALKARRLRAQEPPDAGE
;
A
#
# COMPACT_ATOMS: atom_id res chain seq x y z
N MET A 1 22.70 -11.77 5.61
CA MET A 1 21.99 -11.55 4.32
C MET A 1 21.62 -10.07 4.22
N PRO A 2 21.88 -9.39 3.09
CA PRO A 2 21.68 -7.95 3.02
C PRO A 2 20.17 -7.62 3.06
N VAL A 3 19.82 -6.59 3.84
CA VAL A 3 18.45 -6.10 4.11
C VAL A 3 17.66 -5.84 2.81
N THR A 4 18.35 -5.57 1.71
CA THR A 4 17.81 -5.39 0.36
C THR A 4 17.00 -6.58 -0.15
N VAL A 5 17.35 -7.82 0.22
CA VAL A 5 16.64 -9.03 -0.22
C VAL A 5 15.24 -9.08 0.39
N TRP A 6 15.08 -8.67 1.65
CA TRP A 6 13.78 -8.68 2.33
C TRP A 6 12.81 -7.64 1.75
N ILE A 7 13.31 -6.47 1.35
CA ILE A 7 12.49 -5.42 0.73
C ILE A 7 11.98 -5.88 -0.65
N ALA A 8 12.84 -6.51 -1.46
CA ALA A 8 12.45 -7.04 -2.76
C ALA A 8 11.36 -8.13 -2.64
N VAL A 9 11.52 -9.06 -1.69
CA VAL A 9 10.52 -10.09 -1.42
C VAL A 9 9.19 -9.48 -0.96
N ALA A 10 9.21 -8.46 -0.10
CA ALA A 10 8.00 -7.77 0.33
C ALA A 10 7.27 -7.10 -0.84
N ILE A 11 7.98 -6.43 -1.74
CA ILE A 11 7.42 -5.80 -2.94
C ILE A 11 6.79 -6.85 -3.87
N VAL A 12 7.46 -7.98 -4.08
CA VAL A 12 6.94 -9.08 -4.91
C VAL A 12 5.68 -9.68 -4.30
N VAL A 13 5.65 -9.88 -2.99
CA VAL A 13 4.46 -10.39 -2.29
C VAL A 13 3.27 -9.43 -2.46
N VAL A 14 3.48 -8.12 -2.35
CA VAL A 14 2.44 -7.09 -2.57
C VAL A 14 1.90 -7.14 -3.99
N LEU A 15 2.79 -7.20 -4.98
CA LEU A 15 2.42 -7.25 -6.39
C LEU A 15 1.59 -8.49 -6.72
N VAL A 16 2.02 -9.64 -6.18
CA VAL A 16 1.30 -10.91 -6.35
C VAL A 16 -0.07 -10.84 -5.66
N THR A 17 -0.17 -10.32 -4.43
CA THR A 17 -1.46 -10.24 -3.72
C THR A 17 -2.45 -9.25 -4.32
N ARG A 18 -1.99 -8.13 -4.91
CA ARG A 18 -2.86 -7.20 -5.67
C ARG A 18 -3.56 -7.85 -6.86
N ARG A 19 -2.99 -8.92 -7.45
CA ARG A 19 -3.53 -9.62 -8.62
C ARG A 19 -4.79 -10.45 -8.29
N PHE A 20 -4.93 -10.94 -7.05
CA PHE A 20 -5.94 -11.96 -6.72
C PHE A 20 -7.31 -11.41 -6.26
N SER A 21 -7.37 -10.23 -5.65
CA SER A 21 -8.65 -9.57 -5.33
C SER A 21 -8.43 -8.07 -5.07
N PRO A 22 -9.14 -7.15 -5.74
CA PRO A 22 -8.94 -5.71 -5.55
C PRO A 22 -9.21 -5.25 -4.10
N LEU A 23 -10.14 -5.90 -3.40
CA LEU A 23 -10.43 -5.64 -1.98
C LEU A 23 -9.30 -6.12 -1.06
N VAL A 24 -8.80 -7.34 -1.29
CA VAL A 24 -7.70 -7.91 -0.50
C VAL A 24 -6.39 -7.17 -0.82
N GLY A 25 -6.20 -6.79 -2.08
CA GLY A 25 -5.08 -5.99 -2.56
C GLY A 25 -5.00 -4.62 -1.89
N SER A 26 -6.12 -3.90 -1.78
CA SER A 26 -6.12 -2.62 -1.05
C SER A 26 -5.98 -2.79 0.46
N ALA A 27 -6.60 -3.80 1.07
CA ALA A 27 -6.41 -4.08 2.49
C ALA A 27 -4.93 -4.37 2.82
N LEU A 28 -4.29 -5.25 2.04
CA LEU A 28 -2.88 -5.56 2.18
C LEU A 28 -1.98 -4.38 1.83
N GLY A 29 -2.35 -3.58 0.82
CA GLY A 29 -1.63 -2.35 0.46
C GLY A 29 -1.60 -1.34 1.60
N ILE A 30 -2.74 -1.10 2.26
CA ILE A 30 -2.83 -0.25 3.46
C ILE A 30 -1.98 -0.82 4.60
N LEU A 31 -2.09 -2.12 4.85
CA LEU A 31 -1.34 -2.81 5.91
C LEU A 31 0.16 -2.67 5.70
N LEU A 32 0.62 -2.89 4.46
CA LEU A 32 2.04 -2.81 4.12
C LEU A 32 2.56 -1.38 4.10
N THR A 33 1.75 -0.42 3.66
CA THR A 33 2.07 1.01 3.76
C THR A 33 2.21 1.45 5.22
N THR A 34 1.34 0.95 6.10
CA THR A 34 1.40 1.21 7.54
C THR A 34 2.64 0.59 8.17
N SER A 35 2.95 -0.67 7.84
CA SER A 35 4.17 -1.34 8.29
C SER A 35 5.43 -0.61 7.83
N LEU A 36 5.47 -0.14 6.58
CA LEU A 36 6.57 0.66 6.03
C LEU A 36 6.70 2.00 6.76
N LEU A 37 5.60 2.66 7.06
CA LEU A 37 5.60 3.93 7.78
C LEU A 37 6.16 3.76 9.20
N VAL A 38 5.67 2.78 9.95
CA VAL A 38 6.12 2.48 11.32
C VAL A 38 7.60 2.10 11.30
N TRP A 39 7.98 1.18 10.42
CA TRP A 39 9.38 0.78 10.26
C TRP A 39 10.26 1.97 9.93
N GLY A 40 9.80 2.85 9.03
CA GLY A 40 10.57 4.00 8.62
C GLY A 40 10.73 5.07 9.68
N ILE A 41 9.66 5.41 10.40
CA ILE A 41 9.75 6.32 11.54
C ILE A 41 10.73 5.77 12.58
N TRP A 42 10.70 4.46 12.86
CA TRP A 42 11.64 3.82 13.76
C TRP A 42 13.09 3.93 13.25
N THR A 43 13.36 3.58 11.99
CA THR A 43 14.73 3.65 11.45
C THR A 43 15.30 5.07 11.50
N TYR A 44 14.51 6.07 11.07
CA TYR A 44 14.91 7.48 11.16
C TYR A 44 15.10 7.95 12.61
N GLY A 45 14.32 7.41 13.56
CA GLY A 45 14.44 7.74 14.98
C GLY A 45 15.71 7.20 15.65
N GLN A 46 16.29 6.11 15.14
CA GLN A 46 17.56 5.56 15.59
C GLN A 46 18.79 6.21 14.92
N GLY A 47 18.59 7.27 14.11
CA GLY A 47 19.65 7.88 13.30
C GLY A 47 20.02 7.07 12.06
N GLY A 48 19.29 5.97 11.78
CA GLY A 48 19.42 5.19 10.56
C GLY A 48 18.75 5.91 9.39
N GLY A 49 19.55 6.39 8.43
CA GLY A 49 19.03 6.87 7.16
C GLY A 49 18.54 5.71 6.29
N MET A 50 17.47 5.92 5.53
CA MET A 50 17.16 5.01 4.42
C MET A 50 17.92 5.44 3.18
N ALA A 51 18.60 4.51 2.52
CA ALA A 51 19.16 4.74 1.21
C ALA A 51 18.38 3.96 0.16
N PHE A 52 17.98 4.62 -0.91
CA PHE A 52 17.40 3.96 -2.08
C PHE A 52 18.40 4.05 -3.22
N ALA A 53 18.81 2.89 -3.76
CA ALA A 53 19.86 2.79 -4.77
C ALA A 53 21.17 3.52 -4.40
N GLY A 54 21.53 3.53 -3.10
CA GLY A 54 22.73 4.21 -2.60
C GLY A 54 22.57 5.71 -2.34
N VAL A 55 21.42 6.30 -2.68
CA VAL A 55 21.12 7.71 -2.39
C VAL A 55 20.37 7.81 -1.06
N PRO A 56 20.87 8.57 -0.07
CA PRO A 56 20.15 8.78 1.18
C PRO A 56 18.86 9.55 0.91
N ILE A 57 17.73 8.97 1.32
CA ILE A 57 16.42 9.61 1.24
C ILE A 57 16.27 10.51 2.47
N PRO A 58 15.95 11.81 2.29
CA PRO A 58 15.57 12.66 3.41
C PRO A 58 14.25 12.19 4.03
N ARG A 59 14.14 12.25 5.35
CA ARG A 59 12.92 11.86 6.09
C ARG A 59 11.64 12.46 5.50
N ILE A 60 11.70 13.73 5.08
CA ILE A 60 10.54 14.43 4.53
C ILE A 60 10.09 13.85 3.18
N VAL A 61 11.04 13.44 2.33
CA VAL A 61 10.77 12.82 1.03
C VAL A 61 10.14 11.45 1.23
N PHE A 62 10.66 10.67 2.19
CA PHE A 62 10.07 9.38 2.56
C PHE A 62 8.63 9.52 3.04
N LEU A 63 8.35 10.48 3.93
CA LEU A 63 7.00 10.72 4.43
C LEU A 63 6.04 11.16 3.33
N LEU A 64 6.48 12.02 2.41
CA LEU A 64 5.67 12.44 1.26
C LEU A 64 5.36 11.28 0.31
N LEU A 65 6.35 10.43 0.03
CA LEU A 65 6.15 9.22 -0.79
C LEU A 65 5.12 8.28 -0.16
N ILE A 66 5.22 8.02 1.15
CA ILE A 66 4.25 7.18 1.85
C ILE A 66 2.87 7.85 1.87
N ALA A 67 2.77 9.15 2.13
CA ALA A 67 1.49 9.86 2.13
C ALA A 67 0.81 9.82 0.76
N ALA A 68 1.56 10.04 -0.32
CA ALA A 68 1.06 9.93 -1.69
C ALA A 68 0.58 8.52 -2.01
N TRP A 69 1.36 7.50 -1.63
CA TRP A 69 1.01 6.10 -1.83
C TRP A 69 -0.23 5.69 -1.05
N PHE A 70 -0.32 6.11 0.22
CA PHE A 70 -1.48 5.87 1.07
C PHE A 70 -2.74 6.52 0.49
N GLY A 71 -2.63 7.73 -0.07
CA GLY A 71 -3.73 8.40 -0.77
C GLY A 71 -4.25 7.59 -1.97
N VAL A 72 -3.36 6.99 -2.75
CA VAL A 72 -3.73 6.13 -3.89
C VAL A 72 -4.46 4.87 -3.41
N GLU A 73 -3.99 4.23 -2.35
CA GLU A 73 -4.66 3.06 -1.77
C GLU A 73 -6.03 3.42 -1.19
N ALA A 74 -6.13 4.52 -0.44
CA ALA A 74 -7.39 5.00 0.10
C ALA A 74 -8.40 5.32 -1.00
N PHE A 75 -7.95 5.95 -2.09
CA PHE A 75 -8.79 6.24 -3.25
C PHE A 75 -9.27 4.97 -3.96
N SER A 76 -8.40 3.97 -4.09
CA SER A 76 -8.73 2.68 -4.70
C SER A 76 -9.76 1.92 -3.86
N LEU A 77 -9.60 1.92 -2.53
CA LEU A 77 -10.55 1.35 -1.60
C LEU A 77 -11.91 2.07 -1.67
N TRP A 78 -11.90 3.40 -1.73
CA TRP A 78 -13.12 4.21 -1.85
C TRP A 78 -13.88 3.89 -3.15
N GLN A 79 -13.17 3.79 -4.28
CA GLN A 79 -13.78 3.37 -5.55
C GLN A 79 -14.38 1.96 -5.46
N ALA A 80 -13.66 1.00 -4.87
CA ALA A 80 -14.15 -0.37 -4.72
C ALA A 80 -15.42 -0.43 -3.84
N LEU A 81 -15.47 0.36 -2.76
CA LEU A 81 -16.66 0.49 -1.91
C LEU A 81 -17.82 1.13 -2.65
N LYS A 82 -17.56 2.19 -3.43
CA LYS A 82 -18.58 2.87 -4.25
C LYS A 82 -19.18 1.92 -5.30
N ALA A 83 -18.33 1.16 -6.00
CA ALA A 83 -18.77 0.18 -6.99
C ALA A 83 -19.62 -0.95 -6.38
N ARG A 84 -19.28 -1.42 -5.16
CA ARG A 84 -20.08 -2.40 -4.43
C ARG A 84 -21.47 -1.86 -4.05
N ARG A 85 -21.55 -0.60 -3.59
CA ARG A 85 -22.84 0.03 -3.24
C ARG A 85 -23.77 0.13 -4.44
N LEU A 86 -23.25 0.47 -5.61
CA LEU A 86 -24.05 0.59 -6.84
C LEU A 86 -24.64 -0.77 -7.27
N ARG A 87 -23.85 -1.84 -7.24
CA ARG A 87 -24.33 -3.20 -7.56
C ARG A 87 -25.32 -3.77 -6.54
N ALA A 88 -25.25 -3.33 -5.29
CA ALA A 88 -26.21 -3.74 -4.25
C ALA A 88 -27.56 -3.01 -4.36
N GLN A 89 -27.63 -1.93 -5.13
CA GLN A 89 -28.86 -1.17 -5.39
C GLN A 89 -29.51 -1.51 -6.73
N GLU A 90 -28.85 -2.29 -7.60
CA GLU A 90 -29.50 -2.92 -8.75
C GLU A 90 -30.51 -3.94 -8.20
N PRO A 91 -31.83 -3.70 -8.35
CA PRO A 91 -32.83 -4.68 -7.97
C PRO A 91 -32.61 -5.97 -8.77
N PRO A 92 -32.79 -7.15 -8.16
CA PRO A 92 -32.76 -8.40 -8.92
C PRO A 92 -33.76 -8.26 -10.07
N ASP A 93 -33.29 -8.54 -11.28
CA ASP A 93 -34.06 -8.38 -12.52
C ASP A 93 -35.54 -8.73 -12.31
N ALA A 94 -36.38 -7.73 -12.55
CA ALA A 94 -37.78 -7.93 -12.91
C ALA A 94 -37.84 -8.48 -14.34
N GLY A 95 -37.27 -9.66 -14.53
CA GLY A 95 -37.08 -10.31 -15.82
C GLY A 95 -36.60 -11.73 -15.63
N GLU A 96 -37.50 -12.61 -15.18
CA GLU A 96 -38.03 -13.77 -15.93
C GLU A 96 -39.30 -14.29 -15.24
#